data_AF-D3SGA0-F1
#
_entry.id   AF-D3SGA0-F1
#
_cell.length_a   1.000
_cell.length_b   1.000
_cell.length_c   1.000
_cell.angle_alpha   90.00
_cell.angle_beta   90.00
_cell.angle_gamma   90.00
#
_symmetry.space_group_name_H-M   'P 1'
#
loop_
_entity.id
_entity.type
_entity.pdbx_description
1 polymer ?
#
loop_
_entity_poly.entity_id
_entity_poly.type
_entity_poly.pdbx_seq_one_letter_code
_entity_poly.pdbx_strand_id
1 'polypeptide(L)'
;MKRFAREFELEEWGQVIAIRNQTGKGQPRVLIYAQPPGYEVASVGVLFDLTPEGNDKADAYFKDLDLDQIREALQVLVGMNKKAGSC
;
A
#
# COMPACT_ATOMS: atom_id res chain seq x y z
N MET A 1 8.07 7.41 -17.52
CA MET A 1 6.99 6.50 -17.06
C MET A 1 5.93 7.35 -16.36
N LYS A 2 4.68 7.35 -16.84
CA LYS A 2 3.59 8.09 -16.17
C LYS A 2 3.34 7.43 -14.81
N ARG A 3 3.31 8.20 -13.73
CA ARG A 3 2.95 7.70 -12.39
C ARG A 3 1.46 7.42 -12.42
N PHE A 4 1.06 6.16 -12.28
CA PHE A 4 -0.35 5.79 -12.17
C PHE A 4 -0.69 5.68 -10.69
N ALA A 5 -1.72 6.42 -10.28
CA ALA A 5 -2.34 6.30 -8.98
C ALA A 5 -3.73 5.70 -9.17
N ARG A 6 -4.16 4.87 -8.22
CA ARG A 6 -5.52 4.34 -8.14
C ARG A 6 -6.13 4.81 -6.82
N GLU A 7 -7.33 5.33 -6.90
CA GLU A 7 -8.08 5.85 -5.75
C GLU A 7 -9.19 4.87 -5.39
N PHE A 8 -9.41 4.72 -4.09
CA PHE A 8 -10.43 3.88 -3.49
C PHE A 8 -11.03 4.62 -2.31
N GLU A 9 -12.23 4.21 -1.90
CA GLU A 9 -12.90 4.72 -0.71
C GLU A 9 -13.30 3.54 0.17
N LEU A 10 -12.88 3.58 1.43
CA LEU A 10 -13.21 2.60 2.45
C LEU A 10 -13.88 3.32 3.61
N GLU A 11 -15.01 2.80 4.11
CA GLU A 11 -15.79 3.45 5.17
C GLU A 11 -14.95 3.72 6.43
N GLU A 12 -14.07 2.79 6.80
CA GLU A 12 -13.29 2.88 8.05
C GLU A 12 -11.99 3.70 7.90
N TRP A 13 -11.60 4.01 6.66
CA TRP A 13 -10.29 4.59 6.34
C TRP A 13 -10.35 5.83 5.44
N GLY A 14 -11.55 6.21 5.01
CA GLY A 14 -11.80 7.30 4.07
C GLY A 14 -11.16 7.02 2.70
N GLN A 15 -10.55 8.05 2.13
CA GLN A 15 -9.86 7.94 0.84
C GLN A 15 -8.57 7.14 0.99
N VAL A 16 -8.39 6.17 0.09
CA VAL A 16 -7.19 5.37 -0.01
C VAL A 16 -6.56 5.55 -1.39
N ILE A 17 -5.24 5.76 -1.42
CA ILE A 17 -4.48 5.98 -2.66
C ILE A 17 -3.42 4.90 -2.79
N ALA A 18 -3.51 4.09 -3.84
CA ALA A 18 -2.45 3.17 -4.22
C ALA A 18 -1.55 3.80 -5.30
N ILE A 19 -0.23 3.69 -5.15
CA ILE A 19 0.76 4.23 -6.09
C ILE A 19 1.77 3.15 -6.45
N ARG A 20 1.96 2.94 -7.77
CA ARG A 20 3.06 2.14 -8.31
C ARG A 20 4.29 3.02 -8.54
N ASN A 21 5.39 2.71 -7.86
CA ASN A 21 6.68 3.41 -8.03
C ASN A 21 7.87 2.50 -7.73
N GLN A 22 9.09 3.06 -7.77
CA GLN A 22 10.31 2.36 -7.40
C GLN A 22 10.93 3.01 -6.14
N THR A 23 11.71 2.25 -5.39
CA THR A 23 12.56 2.80 -4.31
C THR A 23 13.71 3.61 -4.90
N GLY A 24 14.48 4.31 -4.05
CA GLY A 24 15.71 4.98 -4.49
C GLY A 24 16.78 4.03 -5.06
N LYS A 25 16.65 2.72 -4.83
CA LYS A 25 17.51 1.67 -5.39
C LYS A 25 16.91 1.01 -6.65
N GLY A 26 15.79 1.52 -7.17
CA GLY A 26 15.10 0.98 -8.34
C GLY A 26 14.19 -0.21 -8.06
N GLN A 27 14.10 -0.71 -6.82
CA GLN A 27 13.23 -1.85 -6.49
C GLN A 27 11.77 -1.51 -6.74
N PRO A 28 11.02 -2.34 -7.49
CA PRO A 28 9.60 -2.12 -7.69
C PRO A 28 8.82 -2.25 -6.38
N ARG A 29 7.87 -1.34 -6.17
CA ARG A 29 6.95 -1.38 -5.03
C ARG A 29 5.58 -0.81 -5.36
N VAL A 30 4.61 -1.17 -4.54
CA VAL A 30 3.29 -0.54 -4.48
C VAL A 30 3.08 0.02 -3.08
N LEU A 31 2.76 1.31 -2.99
CA LEU A 31 2.44 2.00 -1.73
C LEU A 31 0.94 2.21 -1.66
N ILE A 32 0.34 1.93 -0.50
CA ILE A 32 -1.05 2.20 -0.19
C ILE A 32 -1.06 3.23 0.93
N TYR A 33 -1.64 4.40 0.66
CA TYR A 33 -1.82 5.50 1.60
C TYR A 33 -3.25 5.54 2.10
N ALA A 34 -3.44 5.71 3.40
CA ALA A 34 -4.75 5.87 4.01
C ALA A 34 -4.66 6.79 5.24
N GLN A 35 -5.79 7.33 5.67
CA GLN A 35 -5.91 8.11 6.89
C GLN A 35 -6.77 7.34 7.92
N PRO A 36 -6.18 6.38 8.66
CA PRO A 36 -6.91 5.73 9.74
C PRO A 36 -7.29 6.71 10.85
N PRO A 37 -8.37 6.43 11.60
CA PRO A 37 -8.70 7.19 12.81
C PRO A 37 -7.51 7.25 13.78
N GLY A 38 -7.14 8.47 14.20
CA GLY A 38 -6.02 8.71 15.13
C GLY A 38 -4.65 8.86 14.47
N TYR A 39 -4.56 8.86 13.14
CA TYR A 39 -3.33 9.11 12.38
C TYR A 39 -3.52 10.27 11.40
N GLU A 40 -2.42 10.92 11.00
CA GLU A 40 -2.44 11.87 9.89
C GLU A 40 -2.57 11.10 8.55
N VAL A 41 -1.47 10.54 8.05
CA VAL A 41 -1.46 9.66 6.88
C VAL A 41 -0.54 8.49 7.20
N ALA A 42 -1.06 7.27 7.08
CA ALA A 42 -0.30 6.05 7.19
C ALA A 42 -0.06 5.47 5.80
N SER A 43 1.04 4.72 5.64
CA SER A 43 1.28 3.98 4.40
C SER A 43 1.83 2.59 4.66
N VAL A 44 1.39 1.63 3.84
CA VAL A 44 1.96 0.29 3.77
C VAL A 44 2.57 0.09 2.38
N GLY A 45 3.74 -0.56 2.33
CA GLY A 45 4.45 -0.80 1.09
C GLY A 45 4.67 -2.29 0.84
N VAL A 46 4.32 -2.75 -0.35
CA VAL A 46 4.65 -4.08 -0.86
C VAL A 46 5.88 -3.95 -1.76
N LEU A 47 6.98 -4.58 -1.38
CA LEU A 47 8.25 -4.57 -2.11
C LEU A 47 8.38 -5.83 -2.96
N PHE A 48 8.92 -5.67 -4.16
CA PHE A 48 9.18 -6.74 -5.10
C PHE A 48 10.68 -6.78 -5.46
N ASP A 49 11.12 -7.94 -5.95
CA ASP A 49 12.53 -8.15 -6.30
C ASP A 49 13.00 -7.20 -7.41
N LEU A 50 14.30 -6.85 -7.39
CA LEU A 50 14.93 -6.03 -8.42
C LEU A 50 15.25 -6.88 -9.66
N THR A 51 14.22 -7.43 -10.28
CA THR A 51 14.28 -8.21 -11.52
C THR A 51 13.20 -7.74 -12.50
N PRO A 52 13.29 -8.09 -13.79
CA PRO A 52 12.19 -7.87 -14.74
C PRO A 52 10.87 -8.48 -14.23
N GLU A 53 10.92 -9.73 -13.75
CA GLU A 53 9.74 -10.43 -13.22
C GLU A 53 9.18 -9.74 -11.97
N GLY A 54 10.03 -9.12 -11.15
CA GLY A 54 9.59 -8.32 -10.00
C GLY A 54 8.83 -7.07 -10.42
N ASN A 55 9.19 -6.44 -11.55
CA ASN A 55 8.42 -5.32 -12.10
C ASN A 55 7.06 -5.78 -12.62
N ASP A 56 7.02 -6.88 -13.38
CA ASP A 56 5.77 -7.43 -13.91
C ASP A 56 4.81 -7.82 -12.80
N LYS A 57 5.32 -8.44 -11.72
CA LYS A 57 4.52 -8.76 -10.52
C LYS A 57 3.99 -7.50 -9.83
N ALA A 58 4.80 -6.46 -9.72
CA ALA A 58 4.37 -5.21 -9.10
C ALA A 58 3.29 -4.51 -9.95
N ASP A 59 3.38 -4.60 -11.27
CA ASP A 59 2.40 -4.02 -12.19
C ASP A 59 1.09 -4.82 -12.18
N ALA A 60 1.17 -6.15 -12.16
CA ALA A 60 0.01 -7.04 -12.02
C ALA A 60 -0.69 -6.81 -10.67
N TYR A 61 0.06 -6.84 -9.56
CA TYR A 61 -0.47 -6.54 -8.22
C TYR A 61 -1.14 -5.16 -8.18
N PHE A 62 -0.52 -4.14 -8.77
CA PHE A 62 -1.10 -2.80 -8.82
C PHE A 62 -2.39 -2.74 -9.66
N LYS A 63 -2.48 -3.48 -10.74
CA LYS A 63 -3.65 -3.52 -11.62
C LYS A 63 -4.82 -4.28 -11.00
N ASP A 64 -4.52 -5.37 -10.32
CA ASP A 64 -5.52 -6.30 -9.79
C ASP A 64 -5.96 -5.95 -8.37
N LEU A 65 -5.32 -4.96 -7.74
CA LEU A 65 -5.65 -4.42 -6.42
C LEU A 65 -7.16 -4.13 -6.28
N ASP A 66 -7.78 -4.73 -5.27
CA ASP A 66 -9.19 -4.55 -4.92
C ASP A 66 -9.38 -4.08 -3.47
N LEU A 67 -10.63 -3.82 -3.07
CA LEU A 67 -10.95 -3.29 -1.75
C LEU A 67 -10.62 -4.28 -0.61
N ASP A 68 -10.72 -5.58 -0.85
CA ASP A 68 -10.46 -6.59 0.17
C ASP A 68 -8.96 -6.72 0.44
N GLN A 69 -8.15 -6.76 -0.62
CA GLN A 69 -6.69 -6.74 -0.53
C GLN A 69 -6.16 -5.46 0.14
N ILE A 70 -6.75 -4.30 -0.18
CA ILE A 70 -6.41 -3.04 0.48
C ILE A 70 -6.72 -3.11 1.97
N ARG A 71 -7.91 -3.60 2.32
CA ARG A 71 -8.34 -3.71 3.72
C ARG A 71 -7.40 -4.64 4.50
N GLU A 72 -7.03 -5.78 3.94
CA GLU A 72 -6.06 -6.70 4.54
C GLU A 72 -4.69 -6.04 4.76
N ALA A 73 -4.16 -5.34 3.74
CA ALA A 73 -2.88 -4.65 3.85
C ALA A 73 -2.89 -3.53 4.92
N LEU A 74 -4.00 -2.78 5.02
CA LEU A 74 -4.16 -1.72 6.01
C LEU A 74 -4.40 -2.27 7.43
N GLN A 75 -5.08 -3.41 7.56
CA GLN A 75 -5.28 -4.07 8.87
C GLN A 75 -3.95 -4.45 9.54
N VAL A 76 -2.91 -4.76 8.77
CA VAL A 76 -1.55 -4.98 9.31
C VAL A 76 -1.04 -3.73 10.05
N LEU A 77 -1.27 -2.52 9.51
CA LEU A 77 -0.84 -1.26 10.14
C LEU A 77 -1.50 -1.05 11.52
N VAL A 78 -2.81 -1.31 11.63
CA VAL A 78 -3.54 -1.13 12.89
C VAL A 78 -3.25 -2.26 13.89
N GLY A 79 -3.09 -3.50 13.40
CA GLY A 79 -2.72 -4.64 14.24
C GLY A 79 -1.35 -4.51 14.90
N MET A 80 -0.38 -3.88 14.21
CA MET A 80 0.94 -3.57 14.77
C MET A 80 0.84 -2.54 15.91
N ASN A 81 -0.03 -1.53 15.78
CA ASN A 81 -0.17 -0.49 16.81
C ASN A 81 -0.89 -0.96 18.08
N LYS A 82 -1.87 -1.88 17.99
CA LYS A 82 -2.48 -2.50 19.18
C LYS A 82 -1.45 -3.25 20.03
N LYS A 83 -0.41 -3.82 19.42
CA LYS A 83 0.69 -4.48 20.13
C LYS A 83 1.71 -3.48 20.70
N ALA A 84 1.97 -2.37 20.01
CA ALA A 84 2.95 -1.36 20.43
C ALA A 84 2.47 -0.48 21.60
N GLY A 85 1.15 -0.28 21.76
CA GLY A 85 0.57 0.51 22.85
C GLY A 85 0.26 -0.26 24.15
N SER A 86 0.77 -1.49 24.31
CA SER A 86 0.54 -2.35 25.49
C SER A 86 1.77 -2.48 26.41
N CYS A 87 2.67 -1.49 26.41
CA CYS A 87 3.84 -1.46 27.30
C CYS A 87 3.68 -0.42 28.41
#